data_AF-A0AAE3HVT8-F1
#
_entry.id   AF-A0AAE3HVT8-F1
#
_cell.length_a   1.000
_cell.length_b   1.000
_cell.length_c   1.000
_cell.angle_alpha   90.00
_cell.angle_beta   90.00
_cell.angle_gamma   90.00
#
_symmetry.space_group_name_H-M   'P 1'
#
loop_
_entity.id
_entity.type
_entity.pdbx_description
1 polymer ?
#
loop_
_entity_poly.entity_id
_entity_poly.type
_entity_poly.pdbx_seq_one_letter_code
_entity_poly.pdbx_strand_id
1 'polypeptide(L)'
;MPQLHFDFSEQGKEAEEILLNVGKEKISDKLRRSDENVSIQPNKINQTVKSISRAVMRHPDEKVLEMLCDLHQEMKSTFVNEPDEGIEWLLGGSRDMARGGFKNAQTFKAFLNKDPRKMSPSRLITGLETVATAIGYRMIHANWSLPPTNPNDPMQNATPAQKQMNELIQKIRFTNGDVIMPPIGEAYVNRGFDDVARSPISLDDDIDIEAEDVSEASDLDGIDEEVVLPAQKLPARVFQKHNDHALSWPAAALKSNIDVRAHTSGTAPLALSAIEGVLGYNRSGKLLTKEEELRKLSGALLVASFLRGDFHTPAETQAGVEHYISEKKKRKNPSLKTQLLQPKAAFTLALNSMSEASKNSKVSKKDKLALQSAIQMLSDEIISGTPEYETQLEKQMSKLRL
;
A
#
# COMPACT_ATOMS: atom_id res chain seq x y z
N MET A 1 22.40 27.46 25.42
CA MET A 1 21.43 26.50 24.87
C MET A 1 21.33 26.75 23.37
N PRO A 2 21.66 25.79 22.49
CA PRO A 2 21.49 25.99 21.06
C PRO A 2 20.00 25.85 20.71
N GLN A 3 19.43 26.89 20.11
CA GLN A 3 18.10 26.85 19.50
C GLN A 3 18.18 25.94 18.27
N LEU A 4 17.45 24.84 18.28
CA LEU A 4 17.18 24.02 17.10
C LEU A 4 16.32 24.86 16.14
N HIS A 5 16.97 25.45 15.14
CA HIS A 5 16.31 25.96 13.95
C HIS A 5 15.87 24.74 13.13
N PHE A 6 14.58 24.42 13.17
CA PHE A 6 13.98 23.52 12.18
C PHE A 6 13.84 24.31 10.87
N ASP A 7 14.61 23.91 9.86
CA ASP A 7 14.50 24.47 8.51
C ASP A 7 13.30 23.81 7.82
N PHE A 8 12.16 24.50 7.81
CA PHE A 8 10.92 24.04 7.18
C PHE A 8 10.94 24.15 5.63
N SER A 9 12.11 24.39 5.02
CA SER A 9 12.21 24.77 3.61
C SER A 9 12.07 23.63 2.61
N GLU A 10 12.21 22.35 2.99
CA GLU A 10 12.03 21.22 2.06
C GLU A 10 10.63 20.61 2.09
N GLN A 11 9.97 20.57 3.26
CA GLN A 11 8.58 20.13 3.38
C GLN A 11 7.60 21.03 2.61
N GLY A 12 7.94 22.32 2.47
CA GLY A 12 7.22 23.25 1.62
C GLY A 12 7.43 23.02 0.12
N LYS A 13 8.59 22.51 -0.32
CA LYS A 13 8.95 22.40 -1.75
C LYS A 13 8.16 21.33 -2.52
N GLU A 14 7.78 20.22 -1.89
CA GLU A 14 7.00 19.14 -2.57
C GLU A 14 5.50 19.41 -2.58
N ALA A 15 4.96 20.01 -1.49
CA ALA A 15 3.62 20.59 -1.54
C ALA A 15 3.60 21.73 -2.58
N GLU A 16 4.64 22.57 -2.62
CA GLU A 16 4.86 23.54 -3.69
C GLU A 16 5.03 22.85 -5.04
N GLU A 17 5.61 21.67 -5.21
CA GLU A 17 5.73 20.98 -6.51
C GLU A 17 4.37 20.50 -7.04
N ILE A 18 3.58 19.86 -6.18
CA ILE A 18 2.17 19.50 -6.48
C ILE A 18 1.36 20.77 -6.80
N LEU A 19 1.53 21.83 -6.01
CA LEU A 19 0.80 23.10 -6.17
C LEU A 19 1.37 24.00 -7.28
N LEU A 20 2.63 23.85 -7.67
CA LEU A 20 3.30 24.50 -8.80
C LEU A 20 2.86 23.82 -10.08
N ASN A 21 2.62 22.51 -10.08
CA ASN A 21 1.97 21.83 -11.21
C ASN A 21 0.54 22.36 -11.39
N VAL A 22 -0.21 22.56 -10.29
CA VAL A 22 -1.53 23.22 -10.31
C VAL A 22 -1.46 24.72 -10.70
N GLY A 23 -0.34 25.40 -10.40
CA GLY A 23 -0.19 26.85 -10.53
C GLY A 23 0.53 27.36 -11.78
N LYS A 24 1.39 26.52 -12.42
CA LYS A 24 2.11 26.82 -13.66
C LYS A 24 1.30 26.46 -14.90
N GLU A 25 0.40 25.50 -14.79
CA GLU A 25 -0.67 25.33 -15.76
C GLU A 25 -1.76 26.37 -15.47
N LYS A 26 -1.45 27.63 -15.83
CA LYS A 26 -2.44 28.34 -16.63
C LYS A 26 -2.72 27.39 -17.78
N ILE A 27 -3.78 26.61 -17.64
CA ILE A 27 -4.48 25.90 -18.70
C ILE A 27 -4.71 26.98 -19.73
N SER A 28 -3.74 27.12 -20.62
CA SER A 28 -3.80 28.12 -21.65
C SER A 28 -5.07 27.80 -22.41
N ASP A 29 -5.77 28.83 -22.85
CA ASP A 29 -6.89 28.77 -23.78
C ASP A 29 -6.60 27.98 -25.09
N LYS A 30 -5.47 27.26 -25.18
CA LYS A 30 -5.12 26.28 -26.22
C LYS A 30 -5.71 24.88 -26.00
N LEU A 31 -6.02 24.43 -24.78
CA LEU A 31 -6.64 23.09 -24.57
C LEU A 31 -8.12 23.02 -25.00
N ARG A 32 -8.73 24.17 -25.30
CA ARG A 32 -10.08 24.23 -25.91
C ARG A 32 -10.08 24.17 -27.43
N ARG A 33 -8.92 24.05 -28.09
CA ARG A 33 -8.79 23.99 -29.54
C ARG A 33 -7.70 23.02 -30.00
N SER A 34 -7.89 21.73 -29.74
CA SER A 34 -7.33 20.66 -30.57
C SER A 34 -7.96 19.32 -30.17
N ASP A 35 -8.76 18.76 -31.07
CA ASP A 35 -9.21 17.35 -31.08
C ASP A 35 -8.02 16.40 -31.38
N GLU A 36 -6.90 16.56 -30.68
CA GLU A 36 -5.76 15.66 -30.78
C GLU A 36 -5.50 15.03 -29.41
N ASN A 37 -5.61 13.70 -29.36
CA ASN A 37 -5.31 12.84 -28.21
C ASN A 37 -4.04 13.30 -27.47
N VAL A 38 -4.20 14.07 -26.39
CA VAL A 38 -3.12 14.36 -25.45
C VAL A 38 -2.92 13.11 -24.60
N SER A 39 -2.14 12.17 -25.14
CA SER A 39 -1.60 11.05 -24.36
C SER A 39 -0.68 11.64 -23.28
N ILE A 40 -1.12 11.59 -22.02
CA ILE A 40 -0.23 11.86 -20.89
C ILE A 40 0.82 10.73 -20.90
N GLN A 41 2.09 11.09 -21.05
CA GLN A 41 3.18 10.12 -21.06
C GLN A 41 3.19 9.30 -19.75
N PRO A 42 3.26 7.96 -19.78
CA PRO A 42 3.21 7.10 -18.58
C PRO A 42 4.17 7.52 -17.46
N ASN A 43 5.39 7.94 -17.82
CA ASN A 43 6.40 8.44 -16.87
C ASN A 43 5.93 9.68 -16.09
N LYS A 44 5.14 10.58 -16.71
CA LYS A 44 4.57 11.76 -16.05
C LYS A 44 3.47 11.37 -15.06
N ILE A 45 2.66 10.36 -15.40
CA ILE A 45 1.63 9.82 -14.49
C ILE A 45 2.31 9.24 -13.24
N ASN A 46 3.28 8.34 -13.41
CA ASN A 46 3.96 7.69 -12.29
C ASN A 46 4.64 8.71 -11.35
N GLN A 47 5.37 9.69 -11.90
CA GLN A 47 5.99 10.76 -11.11
C GLN A 47 4.96 11.58 -10.32
N THR A 48 3.82 11.90 -10.94
CA THR A 48 2.76 12.67 -10.28
C THR A 48 2.11 11.87 -9.15
N VAL A 49 1.82 10.59 -9.39
CA VAL A 49 1.22 9.70 -8.37
C VAL A 49 2.18 9.45 -7.20
N LYS A 50 3.49 9.29 -7.46
CA LYS A 50 4.52 9.23 -6.41
C LYS A 50 4.54 10.50 -5.57
N SER A 51 4.41 11.67 -6.20
CA SER A 51 4.34 12.96 -5.50
C SER A 51 3.07 13.07 -4.65
N ILE A 52 1.90 12.71 -5.18
CA ILE A 52 0.64 12.63 -4.44
C ILE A 52 0.82 11.76 -3.18
N SER A 53 1.38 10.56 -3.34
CA SER A 53 1.57 9.62 -2.22
C SER A 53 2.43 10.21 -1.10
N ARG A 54 3.54 10.89 -1.43
CA ARG A 54 4.38 11.57 -0.43
C ARG A 54 3.60 12.66 0.31
N ALA A 55 2.85 13.48 -0.41
CA ALA A 55 2.07 14.56 0.21
C ALA A 55 0.97 14.03 1.15
N VAL A 56 0.29 12.95 0.77
CA VAL A 56 -0.70 12.27 1.63
C VAL A 56 -0.03 11.79 2.93
N MET A 57 1.15 11.18 2.83
CA MET A 57 1.85 10.65 4.01
C MET A 57 2.36 11.75 4.95
N ARG A 58 2.78 12.90 4.42
CA ARG A 58 3.26 14.05 5.21
C ARG A 58 2.12 14.85 5.84
N HIS A 59 0.99 14.91 5.15
CA HIS A 59 -0.14 15.75 5.52
C HIS A 59 -1.44 14.94 5.47
N PRO A 60 -1.57 13.88 6.30
CA PRO A 60 -2.83 13.17 6.40
C PRO A 60 -3.90 14.06 7.03
N ASP A 61 -5.15 13.74 6.73
CA ASP A 61 -6.32 14.29 7.39
C ASP A 61 -6.27 14.05 8.91
N GLU A 62 -6.86 14.97 9.69
CA GLU A 62 -6.81 14.91 11.15
C GLU A 62 -7.43 13.62 11.69
N LYS A 63 -8.55 13.17 11.11
CA LYS A 63 -9.18 11.90 11.49
C LYS A 63 -8.29 10.70 11.16
N VAL A 64 -7.56 10.75 10.04
CA VAL A 64 -6.59 9.70 9.69
C VAL A 64 -5.44 9.69 10.69
N LEU A 65 -4.92 10.86 11.06
CA LEU A 65 -3.87 10.97 12.06
C LEU A 65 -4.31 10.45 13.43
N GLU A 66 -5.55 10.74 13.86
CA GLU A 66 -6.14 10.17 15.06
C GLU A 66 -6.20 8.64 14.98
N MET A 67 -6.72 8.09 13.87
CA MET A 67 -6.79 6.64 13.67
C MET A 67 -5.41 5.97 13.71
N LEU A 68 -4.38 6.61 13.14
CA LEU A 68 -3.00 6.11 13.18
C LEU A 68 -2.41 6.18 14.59
N CYS A 69 -2.69 7.24 15.36
CA CYS A 69 -2.25 7.35 16.75
C CYS A 69 -2.89 6.27 17.62
N ASP A 70 -4.19 6.03 17.44
CA ASP A 70 -4.90 4.97 18.15
C ASP A 70 -4.30 3.61 17.81
N LEU A 71 -4.12 3.30 16.52
CA LEU A 71 -3.50 2.05 16.08
C LEU A 71 -2.08 1.86 16.67
N HIS A 72 -1.30 2.93 16.77
CA HIS A 72 0.02 2.89 17.42
C HIS A 72 -0.07 2.52 18.90
N GLN A 73 -1.01 3.09 19.65
CA GLN A 73 -1.20 2.71 21.05
C GLN A 73 -1.66 1.25 21.22
N GLU A 74 -2.46 0.76 20.29
CA GLU A 74 -2.92 -0.62 20.27
C GLU A 74 -1.74 -1.58 20.02
N MET A 75 -0.91 -1.31 19.02
CA MET A 75 0.31 -2.07 18.76
C MET A 75 1.30 -1.98 19.92
N LYS A 76 1.45 -0.80 20.54
CA LYS A 76 2.29 -0.61 21.73
C LYS A 76 1.83 -1.54 22.85
N SER A 77 0.55 -1.52 23.18
CA SER A 77 -0.03 -2.32 24.26
C SER A 77 0.17 -3.82 24.04
N THR A 78 0.17 -4.26 22.78
CA THR A 78 0.36 -5.67 22.43
C THR A 78 1.83 -6.10 22.41
N PHE A 79 2.76 -5.28 21.91
CA PHE A 79 4.10 -5.76 21.57
C PHE A 79 5.26 -5.13 22.36
N VAL A 80 5.09 -3.99 23.04
CA VAL A 80 6.23 -3.25 23.62
C VAL A 80 6.98 -4.04 24.70
N ASN A 81 6.27 -4.91 25.43
CA ASN A 81 6.81 -5.70 26.54
C ASN A 81 7.28 -7.10 26.12
N GLU A 82 7.12 -7.47 24.84
CA GLU A 82 7.55 -8.79 24.37
C GLU A 82 9.09 -8.89 24.33
N PRO A 83 9.68 -10.08 24.51
CA PRO A 83 11.14 -10.25 24.49
C PRO A 83 11.74 -9.90 23.12
N ASP A 84 12.97 -9.37 23.13
CA ASP A 84 13.65 -8.92 21.91
C ASP A 84 13.74 -10.02 20.86
N GLU A 85 14.14 -11.25 21.24
CA GLU A 85 14.21 -12.39 20.31
C GLU A 85 12.86 -12.71 19.64
N GLY A 86 11.75 -12.53 20.37
CA GLY A 86 10.40 -12.69 19.83
C GLY A 86 10.09 -11.59 18.81
N ILE A 87 10.47 -10.34 19.10
CA ILE A 87 10.31 -9.21 18.18
C ILE A 87 11.20 -9.37 16.95
N GLU A 88 12.47 -9.77 17.09
CA GLU A 88 13.34 -10.06 15.94
C GLU A 88 12.75 -11.14 15.04
N TRP A 89 12.16 -12.17 15.64
CA TRP A 89 11.43 -13.17 14.89
C TRP A 89 10.20 -12.58 14.19
N LEU A 90 9.39 -11.77 14.86
CA LEU A 90 8.26 -11.06 14.22
C LEU A 90 8.74 -10.25 13.00
N LEU A 91 9.76 -9.40 13.18
CA LEU A 91 10.34 -8.54 12.16
C LEU A 91 10.95 -9.33 10.99
N GLY A 92 11.51 -10.51 11.27
CA GLY A 92 11.95 -11.46 10.25
C GLY A 92 10.85 -11.85 9.25
N GLY A 93 9.56 -11.70 9.63
CA GLY A 93 8.43 -11.97 8.74
C GLY A 93 8.29 -10.98 7.57
N SER A 94 8.83 -9.77 7.71
CA SER A 94 8.80 -8.73 6.68
C SER A 94 10.18 -8.32 6.21
N ARG A 95 11.28 -8.93 6.68
CA ARG A 95 12.66 -8.45 6.43
C ARG A 95 13.00 -8.26 4.94
N ASP A 96 12.56 -9.17 4.09
CA ASP A 96 12.80 -9.11 2.63
C ASP A 96 11.80 -8.16 1.91
N MET A 97 10.76 -7.72 2.62
CA MET A 97 9.61 -6.97 2.12
C MET A 97 9.37 -5.65 2.88
N ALA A 98 10.27 -5.22 3.77
CA ALA A 98 10.13 -4.01 4.57
C ALA A 98 11.09 -2.95 4.05
N ARG A 99 10.56 -1.80 3.62
CA ARG A 99 11.34 -0.67 3.11
C ARG A 99 10.98 0.57 3.92
N GLY A 100 11.76 0.82 4.97
CA GLY A 100 11.39 1.74 6.06
C GLY A 100 11.18 1.06 7.41
N GLY A 101 11.47 -0.25 7.49
CA GLY A 101 11.26 -1.05 8.69
C GLY A 101 12.32 -0.86 9.77
N PHE A 102 12.14 -1.64 10.84
CA PHE A 102 12.99 -1.61 12.03
C PHE A 102 14.26 -2.43 11.80
N LYS A 103 15.40 -1.91 12.25
CA LYS A 103 16.70 -2.62 12.18
C LYS A 103 16.75 -3.84 13.09
N ASN A 104 16.08 -3.73 14.23
CA ASN A 104 16.10 -4.69 15.33
C ASN A 104 14.94 -4.40 16.30
N ALA A 105 14.78 -5.27 17.30
CA ALA A 105 13.77 -5.16 18.34
C ALA A 105 13.86 -3.85 19.12
N GLN A 106 15.06 -3.29 19.31
CA GLN A 106 15.25 -2.05 20.04
C GLN A 106 14.66 -0.85 19.27
N THR A 107 14.93 -0.73 17.97
CA THR A 107 14.33 0.32 17.13
C THR A 107 12.80 0.19 17.02
N PHE A 108 12.28 -1.05 17.02
CA PHE A 108 10.84 -1.32 17.10
C PHE A 108 10.24 -0.84 18.42
N LYS A 109 10.86 -1.19 19.56
CA LYS A 109 10.41 -0.76 20.88
C LYS A 109 10.54 0.75 21.07
N ALA A 110 11.59 1.37 20.54
CA ALA A 110 11.77 2.82 20.56
C ALA A 110 10.63 3.53 19.83
N PHE A 111 10.24 3.03 18.65
CA PHE A 111 9.07 3.51 17.93
C PHE A 111 7.77 3.34 18.72
N LEU A 112 7.50 2.17 19.32
CA LEU A 112 6.28 1.98 20.12
C LEU A 112 6.28 2.81 21.41
N ASN A 113 7.44 3.12 21.98
CA ASN A 113 7.54 3.95 23.17
C ASN A 113 7.40 5.44 22.91
N LYS A 114 7.74 5.91 21.71
CA LYS A 114 7.60 7.32 21.31
C LYS A 114 6.11 7.71 21.26
N ASP A 115 5.81 8.93 21.68
CA ASP A 115 4.47 9.52 21.56
C ASP A 115 4.12 9.70 20.06
N PRO A 116 3.07 9.06 19.52
CA PRO A 116 2.74 9.11 18.11
C PRO A 116 2.40 10.53 17.63
N ARG A 117 1.92 11.41 18.52
CA ARG A 117 1.62 12.81 18.17
C ARG A 117 2.88 13.68 18.02
N LYS A 118 4.03 13.17 18.45
CA LYS A 118 5.34 13.82 18.31
C LYS A 118 6.20 13.20 17.22
N MET A 119 5.66 12.25 16.45
CA MET A 119 6.32 11.69 15.28
C MET A 119 5.90 12.44 14.03
N SER A 120 6.77 12.44 13.01
CA SER A 120 6.30 12.82 11.68
C SER A 120 5.22 11.84 11.21
N PRO A 121 4.13 12.30 10.57
CA PRO A 121 3.07 11.41 10.10
C PRO A 121 3.58 10.32 9.16
N SER A 122 4.52 10.63 8.27
CA SER A 122 5.15 9.65 7.39
C SER A 122 5.88 8.53 8.15
N ARG A 123 6.59 8.84 9.25
CA ARG A 123 7.26 7.83 10.08
C ARG A 123 6.26 6.95 10.83
N LEU A 124 5.17 7.56 11.30
CA LEU A 124 4.08 6.85 11.95
C LEU A 124 3.42 5.85 10.96
N ILE A 125 3.05 6.32 9.77
CA ILE A 125 2.46 5.50 8.69
C ILE A 125 3.37 4.32 8.33
N THR A 126 4.63 4.59 8.00
CA THR A 126 5.58 3.55 7.58
C THR A 126 5.88 2.54 8.69
N GLY A 127 6.00 3.00 9.94
CA GLY A 127 6.17 2.12 11.09
C GLY A 127 4.98 1.19 11.28
N LEU A 128 3.76 1.73 11.28
CA LEU A 128 2.54 0.96 11.44
C LEU A 128 2.32 -0.04 10.30
N GLU A 129 2.57 0.37 9.06
CA GLU A 129 2.54 -0.50 7.88
C GLU A 129 3.50 -1.67 8.08
N THR A 130 4.77 -1.40 8.41
CA THR A 130 5.78 -2.47 8.59
C THR A 130 5.36 -3.45 9.68
N VAL A 131 4.85 -2.96 10.82
CA VAL A 131 4.35 -3.84 11.89
C VAL A 131 3.18 -4.69 11.42
N ALA A 132 2.19 -4.09 10.76
CA ALA A 132 1.01 -4.81 10.26
C ALA A 132 1.39 -5.87 9.22
N THR A 133 2.29 -5.55 8.30
CA THR A 133 2.81 -6.47 7.28
C THR A 133 3.56 -7.65 7.93
N ALA A 134 4.43 -7.39 8.91
CA ALA A 134 5.15 -8.43 9.65
C ALA A 134 4.21 -9.40 10.39
N ILE A 135 3.24 -8.85 11.12
CA ILE A 135 2.20 -9.64 11.81
C ILE A 135 1.44 -10.49 10.79
N GLY A 136 1.00 -9.87 9.70
CA GLY A 136 0.25 -10.52 8.63
C GLY A 136 0.96 -11.75 8.07
N TYR A 137 2.23 -11.62 7.65
CA TYR A 137 2.98 -12.77 7.14
C TYR A 137 3.20 -13.87 8.19
N ARG A 138 3.39 -13.50 9.47
CA ARG A 138 3.48 -14.47 10.58
C ARG A 138 2.14 -15.16 10.89
N MET A 139 1.00 -14.51 10.67
CA MET A 139 -0.33 -15.13 10.86
C MET A 139 -0.56 -16.32 9.91
N ILE A 140 -0.06 -16.21 8.67
CA ILE A 140 -0.19 -17.25 7.64
C ILE A 140 1.02 -18.16 7.51
N HIS A 141 2.07 -17.92 8.29
CA HIS A 141 3.35 -18.64 8.18
C HIS A 141 3.88 -18.65 6.74
N ALA A 142 3.99 -17.47 6.12
CA ALA A 142 4.44 -17.35 4.73
C ALA A 142 5.77 -18.11 4.51
N ASN A 143 6.04 -18.57 3.29
CA ASN A 143 7.14 -19.50 3.00
C ASN A 143 8.54 -18.96 3.33
N TRP A 144 8.71 -17.64 3.42
CA TRP A 144 9.95 -16.96 3.86
C TRP A 144 9.94 -16.59 5.36
N SER A 145 8.82 -16.82 6.04
CA SER A 145 8.58 -16.53 7.44
C SER A 145 8.11 -17.80 8.16
N LEU A 146 8.94 -18.84 8.13
CA LEU A 146 8.61 -20.17 8.67
C LEU A 146 8.24 -20.11 10.16
N PRO A 147 7.29 -20.95 10.62
CA PRO A 147 6.93 -21.02 12.01
C PRO A 147 8.09 -21.59 12.82
N PRO A 148 8.23 -21.23 14.11
CA PRO A 148 9.33 -21.70 14.95
C PRO A 148 9.24 -23.21 15.26
N THR A 149 8.19 -23.87 14.80
CA THR A 149 7.92 -25.30 14.97
C THR A 149 8.10 -26.09 13.67
N ASN A 150 8.58 -25.47 12.58
CA ASN A 150 8.76 -26.17 11.31
C ASN A 150 9.93 -27.17 11.40
N PRO A 151 9.71 -28.49 11.19
CA PRO A 151 10.78 -29.49 11.27
C PRO A 151 11.85 -29.35 10.18
N ASN A 152 11.54 -28.65 9.08
CA ASN A 152 12.45 -28.36 7.97
C ASN A 152 13.17 -27.01 8.15
N ASP A 153 12.98 -26.31 9.27
CA ASP A 153 13.77 -25.12 9.60
C ASP A 153 15.20 -25.58 9.96
N PRO A 154 16.25 -25.08 9.29
CA PRO A 154 17.64 -25.35 9.68
C PRO A 154 17.95 -24.88 11.12
N MET A 155 17.09 -24.05 11.73
CA MET A 155 17.08 -23.69 13.15
C MET A 155 16.11 -24.55 13.98
N GLN A 156 16.32 -25.88 14.05
CA GLN A 156 15.50 -26.83 14.86
C GLN A 156 15.33 -26.50 16.37
N ASN A 157 15.83 -25.36 16.85
CA ASN A 157 15.77 -24.90 18.24
C ASN A 157 15.20 -23.48 18.34
N ALA A 158 13.94 -23.28 17.94
CA ALA A 158 13.27 -22.00 18.23
C ALA A 158 13.26 -21.69 19.73
N THR A 159 13.66 -20.47 20.08
CA THR A 159 13.76 -20.05 21.47
C THR A 159 12.38 -19.93 22.13
N PRO A 160 12.27 -20.02 23.47
CA PRO A 160 11.00 -19.82 24.16
C PRO A 160 10.31 -18.49 23.79
N ALA A 161 11.08 -17.42 23.58
CA ALA A 161 10.57 -16.12 23.17
C ALA A 161 9.93 -16.15 21.77
N GLN A 162 10.53 -16.87 20.81
CA GLN A 162 9.97 -17.01 19.46
C GLN A 162 8.67 -17.82 19.47
N LYS A 163 8.60 -18.87 20.30
CA LYS A 163 7.38 -19.67 20.49
C LYS A 163 6.27 -18.84 21.12
N GLN A 164 6.58 -18.07 22.16
CA GLN A 164 5.65 -17.14 22.80
C GLN A 164 5.11 -16.10 21.80
N MET A 165 5.99 -15.48 20.99
CA MET A 165 5.56 -14.53 19.97
C MET A 165 4.63 -15.18 18.95
N ASN A 166 4.95 -16.40 18.47
CA ASN A 166 4.06 -17.12 17.57
C ASN A 166 2.69 -17.40 18.22
N GLU A 167 2.66 -17.84 19.49
CA GLU A 167 1.41 -18.03 20.22
C GLU A 167 0.60 -16.74 20.34
N LEU A 168 1.25 -15.60 20.62
CA LEU A 168 0.60 -14.29 20.64
C LEU A 168 0.00 -13.96 19.27
N ILE A 169 0.75 -14.11 18.18
CA ILE A 169 0.28 -13.85 16.81
C ILE A 169 -0.91 -14.75 16.45
N GLN A 170 -0.87 -16.05 16.80
CA GLN A 170 -2.00 -16.95 16.58
C GLN A 170 -3.21 -16.58 17.44
N LYS A 171 -3.01 -16.14 18.69
CA LYS A 171 -4.10 -15.59 19.53
C LYS A 171 -4.74 -14.37 18.86
N ILE A 172 -3.93 -13.43 18.37
CA ILE A 172 -4.41 -12.26 17.62
C ILE A 172 -5.23 -12.69 16.40
N ARG A 173 -4.74 -13.67 15.62
CA ARG A 173 -5.42 -14.20 14.44
C ARG A 173 -6.81 -14.76 14.76
N PHE A 174 -6.95 -15.46 15.88
CA PHE A 174 -8.16 -16.21 16.22
C PHE A 174 -9.05 -15.54 17.27
N THR A 175 -8.74 -14.32 17.72
CA THR A 175 -9.45 -13.66 18.83
C THR A 175 -10.97 -13.55 18.58
N ASN A 176 -11.39 -13.32 17.34
CA ASN A 176 -12.79 -13.21 16.94
C ASN A 176 -13.15 -14.20 15.81
N GLY A 177 -12.62 -15.42 15.91
CA GLY A 177 -12.52 -16.32 14.76
C GLY A 177 -11.34 -15.95 13.87
N ASP A 178 -11.15 -16.66 12.76
CA ASP A 178 -10.02 -16.42 11.87
C ASP A 178 -10.17 -15.06 11.16
N VAL A 179 -9.37 -14.07 11.52
CA VAL A 179 -9.40 -12.72 10.91
C VAL A 179 -8.78 -12.69 9.51
N ILE A 180 -8.02 -13.70 9.12
CA ILE A 180 -7.36 -13.74 7.80
C ILE A 180 -8.39 -13.95 6.69
N MET A 181 -8.47 -12.97 5.79
CA MET A 181 -9.29 -13.11 4.58
C MET A 181 -8.71 -14.17 3.63
N PRO A 182 -9.56 -14.86 2.83
CA PRO A 182 -9.08 -15.75 1.79
C PRO A 182 -8.00 -15.07 0.92
N PRO A 183 -6.96 -15.80 0.49
CA PRO A 183 -5.91 -15.26 -0.36
C PRO A 183 -6.49 -14.53 -1.58
N ILE A 184 -5.93 -13.38 -1.93
CA ILE A 184 -6.38 -12.62 -3.11
C ILE A 184 -6.30 -13.43 -4.41
N GLY A 185 -5.40 -14.41 -4.48
CA GLY A 185 -5.27 -15.34 -5.60
C GLY A 185 -6.48 -16.27 -5.77
N GLU A 186 -7.35 -16.43 -4.78
CA GLU A 186 -8.63 -17.15 -4.98
C GLU A 186 -9.67 -16.29 -5.70
N ALA A 187 -9.59 -14.96 -5.57
CA ALA A 187 -10.48 -14.02 -6.24
C ALA A 187 -9.92 -13.65 -7.63
N TYR A 188 -8.62 -13.37 -7.71
CA TYR A 188 -7.87 -13.16 -8.94
C TYR A 188 -7.15 -14.46 -9.31
N VAL A 189 -7.92 -15.47 -9.72
CA VAL A 189 -7.47 -16.86 -9.96
C VAL A 189 -6.27 -16.99 -10.90
N ASN A 190 -6.12 -16.05 -11.81
CA ASN A 190 -5.05 -16.01 -12.79
C ASN A 190 -3.75 -15.38 -12.29
N ARG A 191 -3.78 -14.69 -11.13
CA ARG A 191 -2.64 -13.97 -10.56
C ARG A 191 -1.36 -14.82 -10.45
N GLY A 192 -1.48 -16.10 -10.08
CA GLY A 192 -0.34 -17.00 -9.94
C GLY A 192 0.18 -17.54 -11.27
N PHE A 193 -0.68 -17.66 -12.29
CA PHE A 193 -0.34 -18.12 -13.63
C PHE A 193 0.22 -16.99 -14.50
N ASP A 194 -0.25 -15.77 -14.26
CA ASP A 194 0.17 -14.60 -15.01
C ASP A 194 1.66 -14.29 -14.75
N ASP A 195 2.18 -14.47 -13.52
CA ASP A 195 3.61 -14.28 -13.20
C ASP A 195 4.46 -15.47 -13.70
N VAL A 196 5.03 -15.33 -14.89
CA VAL A 196 5.81 -16.37 -15.59
C VAL A 196 7.32 -16.23 -15.37
N ALA A 197 7.77 -15.47 -14.37
CA ALA A 197 9.20 -15.20 -14.09
C ALA A 197 10.09 -16.44 -13.83
N ARG A 198 9.52 -17.66 -13.90
CA ARG A 198 10.22 -18.95 -13.80
C ARG A 198 9.87 -19.93 -14.92
N SER A 199 9.05 -19.55 -15.89
CA SER A 199 8.68 -20.41 -17.02
C SER A 199 9.79 -20.35 -18.08
N PRO A 200 10.38 -21.49 -18.50
CA PRO A 200 11.38 -21.53 -19.58
C PRO A 200 10.78 -21.26 -20.96
N ILE A 201 9.46 -21.03 -21.04
CA ILE A 201 8.72 -20.75 -22.28
C ILE A 201 8.28 -19.29 -22.19
N SER A 202 9.08 -18.40 -22.78
CA SER A 202 8.61 -17.06 -23.15
C SER A 202 7.72 -17.23 -24.38
N LEU A 203 6.49 -16.73 -24.28
CA LEU A 203 5.59 -16.63 -25.44
C LEU A 203 5.83 -15.26 -26.08
N ASP A 204 5.72 -15.16 -27.41
CA ASP A 204 5.95 -13.93 -28.21
C ASP A 204 5.09 -12.71 -27.78
N ASP A 205 4.16 -12.89 -26.84
CA ASP A 205 3.20 -11.91 -26.37
C ASP A 205 3.37 -11.54 -24.88
N ASP A 206 4.42 -11.98 -24.19
CA ASP A 206 4.63 -11.65 -22.76
C ASP A 206 4.89 -10.16 -22.50
N ILE A 207 4.62 -9.72 -21.28
CA ILE A 207 4.82 -8.35 -20.78
C ILE A 207 5.99 -8.35 -19.80
N ASP A 208 7.08 -7.70 -20.19
CA ASP A 208 8.22 -7.48 -19.32
C ASP A 208 8.03 -6.21 -18.49
N ILE A 209 8.11 -6.35 -17.17
CA ILE A 209 8.16 -5.24 -16.22
C ILE A 209 9.60 -5.13 -15.72
N GLU A 210 10.25 -4.03 -16.08
CA GLU A 210 11.63 -3.74 -15.67
C GLU A 210 11.75 -3.64 -14.14
N ALA A 211 12.93 -4.03 -13.64
CA ALA A 211 13.28 -3.82 -12.25
C ALA A 211 13.41 -2.30 -11.98
N GLU A 212 12.63 -1.78 -11.05
CA GLU A 212 12.78 -0.40 -10.60
C GLU A 212 13.61 -0.31 -9.32
N ASP A 213 14.42 0.76 -9.29
CA ASP A 213 15.03 1.22 -8.05
C ASP A 213 13.94 1.67 -7.11
N VAL A 214 14.02 1.20 -5.87
CA VAL A 214 13.05 1.66 -4.89
C VAL A 214 13.40 3.08 -4.50
N SER A 215 12.40 3.95 -4.62
CA SER A 215 12.45 5.32 -4.17
C SER A 215 13.02 5.33 -2.76
N GLU A 216 14.12 6.04 -2.59
CA GLU A 216 14.61 6.37 -1.26
C GLU A 216 13.46 6.99 -0.48
N ALA A 217 13.36 6.60 0.79
CA ALA A 217 12.36 7.05 1.72
C ALA A 217 12.49 8.57 1.91
N SER A 218 11.95 9.39 1.02
CA SER A 218 12.10 10.85 1.02
C SER A 218 11.27 11.48 2.14
N ASP A 219 11.78 11.35 3.37
CA ASP A 219 11.56 12.17 4.55
C ASP A 219 12.79 12.01 5.47
N LEU A 220 13.98 11.96 4.86
CA LEU A 220 15.27 11.90 5.55
C LEU A 220 15.74 13.28 6.00
N ASP A 221 14.81 14.14 6.44
CA ASP A 221 15.17 15.28 7.28
C ASP A 221 15.54 14.72 8.67
N GLY A 222 16.82 14.42 8.82
CA GLY A 222 17.36 13.74 9.99
C GLY A 222 17.34 12.23 9.76
N ILE A 223 18.47 11.72 9.25
CA ILE A 223 18.87 10.34 9.48
C ILE A 223 18.95 10.18 11.01
N ASP A 224 17.85 9.81 11.66
CA ASP A 224 17.98 8.84 12.74
C ASP A 224 18.58 7.62 12.02
N GLU A 225 19.79 7.22 12.40
CA GLU A 225 20.55 6.10 11.85
C GLU A 225 19.84 4.74 12.05
N GLU A 226 18.52 4.71 12.14
CA GLU A 226 17.68 3.61 12.62
C GLU A 226 16.78 3.00 11.53
N VAL A 227 16.72 3.59 10.32
CA VAL A 227 15.90 3.08 9.21
C VAL A 227 16.72 2.16 8.30
N VAL A 228 16.19 0.97 8.00
CA VAL A 228 16.78 0.06 7.01
C VAL A 228 16.45 0.55 5.61
N LEU A 229 17.49 0.90 4.84
CA LEU A 229 17.34 1.07 3.41
C LEU A 229 17.07 -0.28 2.76
N PRO A 230 16.26 -0.33 1.68
CA PRO A 230 15.98 -1.58 1.01
C PRO A 230 17.26 -2.28 0.55
N ALA A 231 17.42 -3.56 0.93
CA ALA A 231 18.66 -4.28 0.66
C ALA A 231 18.86 -4.64 -0.82
N GLN A 232 17.80 -4.68 -1.63
CA GLN A 232 17.82 -5.15 -3.02
C GLN A 232 16.81 -4.41 -3.90
N LYS A 233 17.10 -4.25 -5.20
CA LYS A 233 16.08 -3.82 -6.19
C LYS A 233 14.94 -4.84 -6.21
N LEU A 234 13.73 -4.41 -6.58
CA LEU A 234 12.67 -5.38 -6.85
C LEU A 234 13.04 -6.18 -8.10
N PRO A 235 12.86 -7.51 -8.11
CA PRO A 235 13.20 -8.31 -9.28
C PRO A 235 12.30 -7.90 -10.45
N ALA A 236 12.84 -7.97 -11.67
CA ALA A 236 12.03 -7.88 -12.88
C ALA A 236 10.96 -8.98 -12.87
N ARG A 237 9.80 -8.69 -13.45
CA ARG A 237 8.70 -9.65 -13.58
C ARG A 237 8.25 -9.74 -15.01
N VAL A 238 7.78 -10.93 -15.37
CA VAL A 238 7.23 -11.20 -16.70
C VAL A 238 5.80 -11.66 -16.49
N PHE A 239 4.86 -11.02 -17.18
CA PHE A 239 3.44 -11.35 -17.10
C PHE A 239 2.91 -11.87 -18.43
N GLN A 240 2.05 -12.89 -18.39
CA GLN A 240 1.26 -13.25 -19.57
C GLN A 240 0.36 -12.09 -19.97
N LYS A 241 0.29 -11.76 -21.25
CA LYS A 241 -0.60 -10.70 -21.75
C LYS A 241 -2.06 -11.13 -21.86
N HIS A 242 -2.30 -12.41 -22.12
CA HIS A 242 -3.64 -12.95 -22.26
C HIS A 242 -3.84 -14.18 -21.37
N ASN A 243 -5.05 -14.30 -20.83
CA ASN A 243 -5.52 -15.48 -20.13
C ASN A 243 -6.85 -15.92 -20.76
N ASP A 244 -6.94 -17.17 -21.23
CA ASP A 244 -8.11 -17.73 -21.90
C ASP A 244 -8.70 -16.79 -23.00
N HIS A 245 -7.82 -16.24 -23.83
CA HIS A 245 -8.14 -15.27 -24.91
C HIS A 245 -8.64 -13.88 -24.46
N ALA A 246 -8.76 -13.62 -23.16
CA ALA A 246 -8.97 -12.28 -22.60
C ALA A 246 -7.64 -11.65 -22.21
N LEU A 247 -7.56 -10.32 -22.06
CA LEU A 247 -6.36 -9.73 -21.47
C LEU A 247 -6.23 -10.12 -20.00
N SER A 248 -4.99 -10.38 -19.58
CA SER A 248 -4.68 -10.49 -18.15
C SER A 248 -4.85 -9.13 -17.46
N TRP A 249 -4.95 -9.13 -16.14
CA TRP A 249 -5.08 -7.90 -15.37
C TRP A 249 -3.89 -6.95 -15.59
N PRO A 250 -2.61 -7.42 -15.58
CA PRO A 250 -1.45 -6.59 -15.93
C PRO A 250 -1.54 -5.99 -17.33
N ALA A 251 -1.97 -6.78 -18.31
CA ALA A 251 -2.10 -6.30 -19.68
C ALA A 251 -3.19 -5.24 -19.85
N ALA A 252 -4.32 -5.42 -19.17
CA ALA A 252 -5.39 -4.43 -19.15
C ALA A 252 -4.95 -3.12 -18.45
N ALA A 253 -4.11 -3.21 -17.43
CA ALA A 253 -3.53 -2.05 -16.75
C ALA A 253 -2.60 -1.27 -17.69
N LEU A 254 -1.64 -1.94 -18.33
CA LEU A 254 -0.71 -1.29 -19.25
C LEU A 254 -1.41 -0.69 -20.47
N LYS A 255 -2.43 -1.36 -21.03
CA LYS A 255 -3.25 -0.76 -22.10
C LYS A 255 -4.03 0.47 -21.65
N SER A 256 -4.26 0.60 -20.34
CA SER A 256 -4.87 1.77 -19.73
C SER A 256 -3.84 2.82 -19.30
N ASN A 257 -2.56 2.69 -19.67
CA ASN A 257 -1.45 3.54 -19.17
C ASN A 257 -1.33 3.56 -17.63
N ILE A 258 -1.66 2.45 -16.97
CA ILE A 258 -1.51 2.26 -15.53
C ILE A 258 -0.33 1.30 -15.31
N ASP A 259 0.67 1.76 -14.57
CA ASP A 259 1.84 0.95 -14.24
C ASP A 259 1.48 -0.30 -13.43
N VAL A 260 2.32 -1.32 -13.53
CA VAL A 260 2.21 -2.60 -12.82
C VAL A 260 3.57 -2.95 -12.22
N ARG A 261 3.59 -3.60 -11.06
CA ARG A 261 4.84 -4.03 -10.38
C ARG A 261 4.85 -5.52 -10.06
N ALA A 262 3.76 -6.04 -9.54
CA ALA A 262 3.71 -7.39 -8.97
C ALA A 262 2.37 -8.11 -9.19
N HIS A 263 1.43 -7.52 -9.95
CA HIS A 263 -0.01 -7.83 -9.96
C HIS A 263 -0.72 -7.29 -8.70
N THR A 264 -2.01 -7.57 -8.56
CA THR A 264 -2.82 -7.26 -7.37
C THR A 264 -2.17 -7.68 -6.05
N SER A 265 -2.24 -6.81 -5.04
CA SER A 265 -1.53 -6.96 -3.78
C SER A 265 -2.20 -7.98 -2.84
N GLY A 266 -1.48 -9.06 -2.54
CA GLY A 266 -1.87 -9.99 -1.46
C GLY A 266 -1.49 -9.47 -0.07
N THR A 267 -0.59 -8.50 0.02
CA THR A 267 -0.09 -7.94 1.28
C THR A 267 -1.09 -6.96 1.89
N ALA A 268 -1.76 -6.14 1.07
CA ALA A 268 -2.76 -5.18 1.55
C ALA A 268 -3.90 -5.82 2.37
N PRO A 269 -4.62 -6.85 1.89
CA PRO A 269 -5.66 -7.50 2.69
C PRO A 269 -5.10 -8.21 3.92
N LEU A 270 -3.86 -8.68 3.86
CA LEU A 270 -3.18 -9.34 4.97
C LEU A 270 -2.83 -8.36 6.09
N ALA A 271 -2.29 -7.18 5.75
CA ALA A 271 -2.01 -6.10 6.70
C ALA A 271 -3.31 -5.58 7.36
N LEU A 272 -4.40 -5.42 6.59
CA LEU A 272 -5.71 -5.06 7.15
C LEU A 272 -6.25 -6.13 8.12
N SER A 273 -6.07 -7.41 7.79
CA SER A 273 -6.45 -8.52 8.67
C SER A 273 -5.64 -8.51 9.97
N ALA A 274 -4.35 -8.20 9.90
CA ALA A 274 -3.49 -8.04 11.07
C ALA A 274 -3.92 -6.88 11.96
N ILE A 275 -4.25 -5.73 11.37
CA ILE A 275 -4.77 -4.56 12.11
C ILE A 275 -6.09 -4.92 12.79
N GLU A 276 -7.03 -5.54 12.08
CA GLU A 276 -8.30 -6.00 12.66
C GLU A 276 -8.08 -6.99 13.81
N GLY A 277 -7.14 -7.93 13.65
CA GLY A 277 -6.75 -8.87 14.70
C GLY A 277 -6.24 -8.17 15.96
N VAL A 278 -5.31 -7.21 15.84
CA VAL A 278 -4.76 -6.47 16.99
C VAL A 278 -5.86 -5.67 17.72
N LEU A 279 -6.70 -4.97 16.96
CA LEU A 279 -7.82 -4.21 17.52
C LEU A 279 -8.86 -5.12 18.21
N GLY A 280 -9.05 -6.33 17.68
CA GLY A 280 -9.89 -7.36 18.28
C GLY A 280 -9.29 -7.89 19.58
N TYR A 281 -7.99 -8.20 19.59
CA TYR A 281 -7.23 -8.70 20.74
C TYR A 281 -7.31 -7.76 21.94
N ASN A 282 -7.11 -6.47 21.71
CA ASN A 282 -7.18 -5.44 22.75
C ASN A 282 -8.61 -4.98 23.08
N ARG A 283 -9.63 -5.49 22.37
CA ARG A 283 -11.04 -5.11 22.51
C ARG A 283 -11.31 -3.61 22.26
N SER A 284 -10.45 -2.96 21.49
CA SER A 284 -10.60 -1.54 21.12
C SER A 284 -11.58 -1.33 19.97
N GLY A 285 -11.81 -2.35 19.13
CA GLY A 285 -13.05 -2.66 18.39
C GLY A 285 -13.66 -1.61 17.44
N LYS A 286 -13.13 -0.39 17.33
CA LYS A 286 -13.86 0.75 16.72
C LYS A 286 -13.27 1.27 15.42
N LEU A 287 -11.97 1.08 15.16
CA LEU A 287 -11.26 1.75 14.06
C LEU A 287 -11.69 1.34 12.65
N LEU A 288 -12.16 0.09 12.45
CA LEU A 288 -12.36 -0.51 11.11
C LEU A 288 -13.81 -1.01 10.87
N THR A 289 -14.79 -0.30 11.43
CA THR A 289 -16.20 -0.72 11.33
C THR A 289 -16.91 -0.15 10.09
N LYS A 290 -16.50 1.02 9.60
CA LYS A 290 -17.06 1.67 8.42
C LYS A 290 -16.11 1.57 7.24
N GLU A 291 -16.65 1.20 6.08
CA GLU A 291 -15.85 1.03 4.86
C GLU A 291 -15.19 2.31 4.38
N GLU A 292 -15.87 3.44 4.49
CA GLU A 292 -15.32 4.75 4.13
C GLU A 292 -14.11 5.12 4.99
N GLU A 293 -14.20 4.90 6.31
CA GLU A 293 -13.08 5.14 7.23
C GLU A 293 -11.91 4.20 6.94
N LEU A 294 -12.20 2.94 6.57
CA LEU A 294 -11.20 1.98 6.17
C LEU A 294 -10.52 2.37 4.85
N ARG A 295 -11.28 2.77 3.83
CA ARG A 295 -10.71 3.26 2.55
C ARG A 295 -9.82 4.46 2.79
N LYS A 296 -10.31 5.44 3.55
CA LYS A 296 -9.55 6.64 3.91
C LYS A 296 -8.28 6.32 4.69
N LEU A 297 -8.33 5.44 5.70
CA LEU A 297 -7.12 4.99 6.40
C LEU A 297 -6.16 4.27 5.45
N SER A 298 -6.67 3.35 4.62
CA SER A 298 -5.86 2.58 3.68
C SER A 298 -5.20 3.44 2.60
N GLY A 299 -5.82 4.55 2.21
CA GLY A 299 -5.27 5.52 1.26
C GLY A 299 -3.92 6.07 1.72
N ALA A 300 -3.82 6.44 3.00
CA ALA A 300 -2.54 6.87 3.59
C ALA A 300 -1.66 5.69 4.02
N LEU A 301 -2.23 4.70 4.72
CA LEU A 301 -1.46 3.65 5.39
C LEU A 301 -0.89 2.59 4.45
N LEU A 302 -1.59 2.26 3.37
CA LEU A 302 -1.23 1.16 2.46
C LEU A 302 -0.98 1.66 1.04
N VAL A 303 -1.93 2.37 0.42
CA VAL A 303 -1.83 2.80 -0.99
C VAL A 303 -0.62 3.72 -1.18
N ALA A 304 -0.55 4.81 -0.40
CA ALA A 304 0.56 5.75 -0.50
C ALA A 304 1.90 5.14 -0.05
N SER A 305 1.90 4.34 1.01
CA SER A 305 3.13 3.74 1.56
C SER A 305 3.71 2.62 0.67
N PHE A 306 2.86 1.79 0.05
CA PHE A 306 3.31 0.71 -0.84
C PHE A 306 3.82 1.24 -2.16
N LEU A 307 3.20 2.30 -2.73
CA LEU A 307 3.77 2.96 -3.90
C LEU A 307 5.12 3.59 -3.57
N ARG A 308 5.25 4.24 -2.41
CA ARG A 308 6.54 4.80 -1.97
C ARG A 308 7.61 3.73 -1.81
N GLY A 309 7.27 2.55 -1.29
CA GLY A 309 8.17 1.40 -1.22
C GLY A 309 8.37 0.69 -2.55
N ASP A 310 7.75 1.17 -3.62
CA ASP A 310 7.70 0.60 -4.98
C ASP A 310 7.20 -0.86 -5.04
N PHE A 311 6.59 -1.38 -3.97
CA PHE A 311 6.13 -2.76 -3.87
C PHE A 311 4.94 -3.07 -4.77
N HIS A 312 4.01 -2.13 -4.80
CA HIS A 312 2.77 -2.20 -5.54
C HIS A 312 2.37 -0.81 -6.01
N THR A 313 1.79 -0.74 -7.19
CA THR A 313 1.13 0.47 -7.67
C THR A 313 -0.15 0.76 -6.86
N PRO A 314 -0.73 1.97 -6.96
CA PRO A 314 -1.97 2.27 -6.28
C PRO A 314 -3.12 1.34 -6.69
N ALA A 315 -3.20 1.01 -7.97
CA ALA A 315 -4.23 0.12 -8.50
C ALA A 315 -4.12 -1.29 -7.90
N GLU A 316 -2.91 -1.85 -7.86
CA GLU A 316 -2.64 -3.17 -7.28
C GLU A 316 -2.98 -3.22 -5.78
N THR A 317 -2.64 -2.15 -5.05
CA THR A 317 -2.89 -2.04 -3.61
C THR A 317 -4.38 -1.88 -3.32
N GLN A 318 -5.07 -1.00 -4.04
CA GLN A 318 -6.50 -0.75 -3.86
C GLN A 318 -7.35 -1.98 -4.21
N ALA A 319 -6.97 -2.74 -5.24
CA ALA A 319 -7.60 -4.03 -5.54
C ALA A 319 -7.54 -4.99 -4.35
N GLY A 320 -6.44 -4.99 -3.60
CA GLY A 320 -6.29 -5.76 -2.36
C GLY A 320 -7.11 -5.23 -1.18
N VAL A 321 -7.23 -3.90 -1.04
CA VAL A 321 -8.09 -3.27 -0.03
C VAL A 321 -9.57 -3.64 -0.28
N GLU A 322 -10.06 -3.52 -1.51
CA GLU A 322 -11.45 -3.87 -1.83
C GLU A 322 -11.73 -5.37 -1.74
N HIS A 323 -10.74 -6.21 -2.01
CA HIS A 323 -10.82 -7.65 -1.73
C HIS A 323 -11.10 -7.89 -0.24
N TYR A 324 -10.34 -7.27 0.65
CA TYR A 324 -10.59 -7.35 2.11
C TYR A 324 -12.00 -6.87 2.48
N ILE A 325 -12.44 -5.72 1.95
CA ILE A 325 -13.79 -5.19 2.23
C ILE A 325 -14.88 -6.16 1.75
N SER A 326 -14.72 -6.71 0.54
CA SER A 326 -15.67 -7.64 -0.07
C SER A 326 -15.76 -8.95 0.71
N GLU A 327 -14.63 -9.52 1.12
CA GLU A 327 -14.61 -10.74 1.94
C GLU A 327 -15.20 -10.50 3.33
N LYS A 328 -14.97 -9.33 3.93
CA LYS A 328 -15.61 -8.93 5.20
C LYS A 328 -17.14 -8.85 5.07
N LYS A 329 -17.66 -8.35 3.95
CA LYS A 329 -19.11 -8.38 3.65
C LYS A 329 -19.62 -9.80 3.48
N LYS A 330 -18.90 -10.63 2.71
CA LYS A 330 -19.26 -12.02 2.44
C LYS A 330 -19.30 -12.88 3.71
N ARG A 331 -18.42 -12.63 4.68
CA ARG A 331 -18.49 -13.27 6.01
C ARG A 331 -19.81 -12.98 6.74
N LYS A 332 -20.36 -11.77 6.58
CA LYS A 332 -21.67 -11.38 7.15
C LYS A 332 -22.84 -11.88 6.29
N ASN A 333 -22.63 -12.02 4.99
CA ASN A 333 -23.62 -12.52 4.05
C ASN A 333 -22.96 -13.44 2.99
N PRO A 334 -22.91 -14.76 3.22
CA PRO A 334 -22.20 -15.71 2.36
C PRO A 334 -22.72 -15.80 0.92
N SER A 335 -23.91 -15.26 0.63
CA SER A 335 -24.47 -15.22 -0.74
C SER A 335 -23.80 -14.16 -1.63
N LEU A 336 -23.09 -13.20 -1.04
CA LEU A 336 -22.38 -12.16 -1.79
C LEU A 336 -21.16 -12.75 -2.50
N LYS A 337 -20.93 -12.29 -3.73
CA LYS A 337 -19.70 -12.58 -4.48
C LYS A 337 -18.66 -11.51 -4.21
N THR A 338 -17.40 -11.92 -4.20
CA THR A 338 -16.26 -11.02 -4.10
C THR A 338 -16.19 -10.17 -5.37
N GLN A 339 -16.19 -8.85 -5.21
CA GLN A 339 -16.13 -7.93 -6.34
C GLN A 339 -14.68 -7.76 -6.77
N LEU A 340 -14.38 -8.13 -8.03
CA LEU A 340 -13.07 -7.91 -8.62
C LEU A 340 -13.03 -6.50 -9.21
N LEU A 341 -11.99 -5.74 -8.85
CA LEU A 341 -11.75 -4.46 -9.46
C LEU A 341 -10.84 -4.61 -10.68
N GLN A 342 -11.32 -4.07 -11.79
CA GLN A 342 -10.50 -3.88 -12.97
C GLN A 342 -9.47 -2.76 -12.74
N PRO A 343 -8.35 -2.75 -13.48
CA PRO A 343 -7.23 -1.84 -13.21
C PRO A 343 -7.62 -0.36 -13.15
N LYS A 344 -8.42 0.14 -14.09
CA LYS A 344 -8.81 1.56 -14.14
C LYS A 344 -9.71 1.93 -12.96
N ALA A 345 -10.67 1.08 -12.63
CA ALA A 345 -11.53 1.27 -11.47
C ALA A 345 -10.72 1.25 -10.16
N ALA A 346 -9.77 0.32 -10.03
CA ALA A 346 -8.88 0.23 -8.87
C ALA A 346 -7.99 1.47 -8.76
N PHE A 347 -7.41 1.92 -9.87
CA PHE A 347 -6.58 3.13 -9.90
C PHE A 347 -7.36 4.39 -9.53
N THR A 348 -8.55 4.57 -10.11
CA THR A 348 -9.47 5.67 -9.80
C THR A 348 -9.80 5.70 -8.31
N LEU A 349 -10.19 4.56 -7.75
CA LEU A 349 -10.53 4.45 -6.34
C LEU A 349 -9.31 4.67 -5.42
N ALA A 350 -8.11 4.26 -5.85
CA ALA A 350 -6.88 4.49 -5.12
C ALA A 350 -6.56 5.99 -5.00
N LEU A 351 -6.65 6.72 -6.11
CA LEU A 351 -6.42 8.17 -6.15
C LEU A 351 -7.46 8.92 -5.30
N ASN A 352 -8.73 8.52 -5.37
CA ASN A 352 -9.78 9.09 -4.51
C ASN A 352 -9.52 8.81 -3.03
N SER A 353 -9.14 7.57 -2.67
CA SER A 353 -8.83 7.22 -1.29
C SER A 353 -7.62 8.00 -0.75
N MET A 354 -6.59 8.23 -1.58
CA MET A 354 -5.45 9.08 -1.25
C MET A 354 -5.84 10.55 -1.08
N SER A 355 -6.66 11.09 -1.98
CA SER A 355 -7.23 12.44 -1.88
C SER A 355 -7.98 12.62 -0.56
N GLU A 356 -8.94 11.74 -0.25
CA GLU A 356 -9.73 11.80 0.98
C GLU A 356 -8.90 11.61 2.25
N ALA A 357 -7.80 10.86 2.17
CA ALA A 357 -6.86 10.64 3.27
C ALA A 357 -5.99 11.87 3.56
N SER A 358 -5.92 12.84 2.65
CA SER A 358 -5.10 14.03 2.79
C SER A 358 -5.80 15.17 3.52
N LYS A 359 -5.00 16.10 4.04
CA LYS A 359 -5.49 17.25 4.81
C LYS A 359 -6.40 18.15 3.98
N ASN A 360 -7.60 18.44 4.51
CA ASN A 360 -8.52 19.42 3.93
C ASN A 360 -8.18 20.87 4.34
N SER A 361 -6.90 21.24 4.29
CA SER A 361 -6.46 22.60 4.50
C SER A 361 -5.25 22.90 3.63
N LYS A 362 -4.90 24.19 3.53
CA LYS A 362 -3.63 24.61 2.94
C LYS A 362 -2.46 24.08 3.80
N VAL A 363 -1.36 23.72 3.16
CA VAL A 363 -0.12 23.33 3.85
C VAL A 363 0.66 24.59 4.21
N SER A 364 0.72 25.54 3.29
CA SER A 364 1.35 26.85 3.41
C SER A 364 0.35 27.98 3.16
N LYS A 365 0.58 29.14 3.79
CA LYS A 365 -0.22 30.36 3.54
C LYS A 365 -0.15 30.83 2.08
N LYS A 366 0.89 30.43 1.35
CA LYS A 366 1.10 30.77 -0.07
C LYS A 366 0.26 29.90 -1.02
N ASP A 367 -0.27 28.79 -0.53
CA ASP A 367 -0.99 27.83 -1.36
C ASP A 367 -2.31 28.42 -1.84
N LYS A 368 -2.66 28.14 -3.10
CA LYS A 368 -3.95 28.59 -3.66
C LYS A 368 -5.10 27.69 -3.22
N LEU A 369 -4.86 26.38 -3.11
CA LEU A 369 -5.85 25.36 -2.80
C LEU A 369 -5.51 24.63 -1.49
N ALA A 370 -6.53 24.02 -0.87
CA ALA A 370 -6.28 22.99 0.13
C ALA A 370 -5.60 21.78 -0.53
N LEU A 371 -4.80 21.04 0.23
CA LEU A 371 -4.03 19.91 -0.30
C LEU A 371 -4.95 18.84 -0.92
N GLN A 372 -6.03 18.48 -0.22
CA GLN A 372 -7.04 17.56 -0.74
C GLN A 372 -7.59 18.00 -2.09
N SER A 373 -7.94 19.29 -2.25
CA SER A 373 -8.44 19.79 -3.53
C SER A 373 -7.39 19.75 -4.63
N ALA A 374 -6.12 20.04 -4.33
CA ALA A 374 -5.04 19.95 -5.29
C ALA A 374 -4.79 18.51 -5.74
N ILE A 375 -4.77 17.56 -4.81
CA ILE A 375 -4.65 16.13 -5.10
C ILE A 375 -5.84 15.64 -5.92
N GLN A 376 -7.07 16.05 -5.57
CA GLN A 376 -8.27 15.67 -6.33
C GLN A 376 -8.19 16.17 -7.78
N MET A 377 -7.82 17.43 -8.00
CA MET A 377 -7.70 17.98 -9.35
C MET A 377 -6.69 17.21 -10.21
N LEU A 378 -5.51 16.92 -9.66
CA LEU A 378 -4.49 16.12 -10.38
C LEU A 378 -4.97 14.68 -10.60
N SER A 379 -5.69 14.12 -9.63
CA SER A 379 -6.26 12.78 -9.75
C SER A 379 -7.27 12.73 -10.90
N ASP A 380 -8.18 13.70 -10.97
CA ASP A 380 -9.18 13.81 -12.04
C ASP A 380 -8.53 13.99 -13.40
N GLU A 381 -7.48 14.80 -13.50
CA GLU A 381 -6.70 14.97 -14.73
C GLU A 381 -6.08 13.65 -15.18
N ILE A 382 -5.38 12.94 -14.27
CA ILE A 382 -4.79 11.63 -14.54
C ILE A 382 -5.86 10.63 -14.98
N ILE A 383 -6.98 10.55 -14.25
CA ILE A 383 -8.09 9.63 -14.55
C ILE A 383 -8.68 9.92 -15.94
N SER A 384 -8.83 11.21 -16.30
CA SER A 384 -9.36 11.64 -17.59
C SER A 384 -8.42 11.29 -18.76
N GLY A 385 -7.10 11.38 -18.53
CA GLY A 385 -6.07 10.98 -19.51
C GLY A 385 -5.81 9.47 -19.58
N THR A 386 -6.40 8.68 -18.66
CA THR A 386 -6.26 7.22 -18.61
C THR A 386 -7.36 6.58 -19.49
N PRO A 387 -7.02 5.96 -20.64
CA PRO A 387 -8.03 5.42 -21.55
C PRO A 387 -8.87 4.33 -20.89
N GLU A 388 -10.16 4.28 -21.23
CA GLU A 388 -11.07 3.22 -20.78
C GLU A 388 -10.96 2.03 -21.74
N TYR A 389 -10.15 1.04 -21.35
CA TYR A 389 -9.98 -0.16 -22.17
C TYR A 389 -11.13 -1.18 -21.97
N GLU A 390 -11.79 -1.16 -20.82
CA GLU A 390 -12.85 -2.10 -20.43
C GLU A 390 -14.07 -2.07 -21.37
N THR A 391 -14.45 -0.89 -21.88
CA THR A 391 -15.60 -0.74 -22.79
C THR A 391 -15.33 -1.30 -24.20
N GLN A 392 -14.06 -1.46 -24.61
CA GLN A 392 -13.71 -2.05 -25.90
C GLN A 392 -13.75 -3.59 -25.86
N LEU A 393 -13.36 -4.19 -24.73
CA LEU A 393 -13.41 -5.64 -24.52
C LEU A 393 -14.85 -6.18 -24.45
N GLU A 394 -15.76 -5.51 -23.73
CA GLU A 394 -17.18 -5.90 -23.72
C GLU A 394 -17.84 -5.75 -25.11
N LYS A 395 -17.45 -4.74 -25.88
CA LYS A 395 -17.92 -4.53 -27.27
C LYS A 395 -17.30 -5.53 -28.27
N GLN A 396 -16.09 -6.02 -28.03
CA GLN A 396 -15.44 -7.03 -28.88
C GLN A 396 -15.91 -8.45 -28.53
N MET A 397 -16.06 -8.77 -27.25
CA MET A 397 -16.58 -10.06 -26.76
C MET A 397 -18.07 -10.25 -27.07
N SER A 398 -18.88 -9.18 -27.06
CA SER A 398 -20.28 -9.26 -27.52
C SER A 398 -20.41 -9.49 -29.03
N LYS A 399 -19.43 -9.06 -29.83
CA LYS A 399 -19.36 -9.35 -31.27
C LYS A 399 -18.89 -10.77 -31.61
N LEU A 400 -18.21 -11.45 -30.70
CA LEU A 400 -17.77 -12.85 -30.84
C LEU A 400 -18.78 -13.87 -30.28
N ARG A 401 -19.87 -13.40 -29.65
CA ARG A 401 -21.00 -14.22 -29.17
C ARG A 401 -22.22 -14.21 -30.10
N LEU A 402 -22.04 -13.68 -31.31
CA LEU A 402 -22.93 -13.79 -32.47
C LEU A 402 -22.20 -14.59 -33.55
#